data_AF-A0A519KL21-F1
#
_entry.id   AF-A0A519KL21-F1
#
_cell.length_a   1.000
_cell.length_b   1.000
_cell.length_c   1.000
_cell.angle_alpha   90.00
_cell.angle_beta   90.00
_cell.angle_gamma   90.00
#
_symmetry.space_group_name_H-M   'P 1'
#
loop_
_entity.id
_entity.type
_entity.pdbx_description
1 polymer ?
#
loop_
_entity_poly.entity_id
_entity_poly.type
_entity_poly.pdbx_seq_one_letter_code
_entity_poly.pdbx_strand_id
1 'polypeptide(L)'
;MCNLYTHRKGPAAILDLFEAMRSDVGNLEPADYYPDYPAPIVRHDGAGGLVLTKARWGLTSSRKVILDNATKRADKLRAKGREVDADAFAEILKMEPDGGTTNVRNTASAHW
;
A
#
# COMPACT_ATOMS: atom_id res chain seq x y z
N MET A 1 -2.16 -6.87 16.15
CA MET A 1 -2.13 -6.48 14.72
C MET A 1 -0.67 -6.41 14.34
N CYS A 2 -0.24 -7.06 13.27
CA CYS A 2 1.17 -7.10 12.93
C CYS A 2 1.50 -5.92 12.00
N ASN A 3 2.41 -5.05 12.41
CA ASN A 3 2.91 -3.94 11.59
C ASN A 3 4.45 -3.97 11.53
N LEU A 4 5.05 -5.14 11.75
CA LEU A 4 6.48 -5.38 11.64
C LEU A 4 6.69 -6.87 11.39
N TYR A 5 7.41 -7.21 10.35
CA TYR A 5 7.88 -8.59 10.16
C TYR A 5 9.32 -8.61 9.67
N THR A 6 9.96 -9.75 9.86
CA THR A 6 11.35 -9.97 9.49
C THR A 6 11.42 -11.03 8.41
N HIS A 7 12.21 -10.78 7.36
CA HIS A 7 12.56 -11.75 6.34
C HIS A 7 14.04 -12.11 6.45
N ARG A 8 14.36 -13.41 6.50
CA ARG A 8 15.74 -13.91 6.59
C ARG A 8 16.15 -14.84 5.46
N LYS A 9 15.23 -15.19 4.55
CA LYS A 9 15.51 -16.15 3.47
C LYS A 9 16.07 -15.43 2.25
N GLY A 10 16.87 -16.13 1.47
CA GLY A 10 17.32 -15.63 0.17
C GLY A 10 16.22 -15.80 -0.90
N PRO A 11 16.38 -15.14 -2.06
CA PRO A 11 15.38 -15.19 -3.13
C PRO A 11 15.21 -16.61 -3.69
N ALA A 12 16.28 -17.40 -3.80
CA ALA A 12 16.23 -18.78 -4.30
C ALA A 12 15.23 -19.66 -3.52
N ALA A 13 15.26 -19.58 -2.18
CA ALA A 13 14.34 -20.36 -1.34
C ALA A 13 12.87 -20.00 -1.55
N ILE A 14 12.58 -18.75 -1.96
CA ILE A 14 11.22 -18.31 -2.29
C ILE A 14 10.83 -18.82 -3.68
N LEU A 15 11.74 -18.71 -4.65
CA LEU A 15 11.51 -19.18 -6.03
C LEU A 15 11.24 -20.69 -6.05
N ASP A 16 12.02 -21.46 -5.29
CA ASP A 16 11.85 -22.92 -5.18
C ASP A 16 10.51 -23.30 -4.53
N LEU A 17 10.04 -22.52 -3.54
CA LEU A 17 8.78 -22.79 -2.84
C LEU A 17 7.55 -22.52 -3.70
N PHE A 18 7.58 -21.46 -4.50
CA PHE A 18 6.43 -21.00 -5.28
C PHE A 18 6.51 -21.36 -6.77
N GLU A 19 7.57 -22.04 -7.19
CA GLU A 19 7.87 -22.34 -8.60
C GLU A 19 7.79 -21.07 -9.49
N ALA A 20 8.17 -19.92 -8.91
CA ALA A 20 8.08 -18.64 -9.59
C ALA A 20 9.15 -18.56 -10.68
N MET A 21 8.71 -18.32 -11.93
CA MET A 21 9.60 -18.39 -13.09
C MET A 21 10.45 -17.12 -13.28
N ARG A 22 10.09 -16.00 -12.62
CA ARG A 22 10.80 -14.72 -12.73
C ARG A 22 11.02 -14.07 -11.37
N SER A 23 12.16 -13.39 -11.24
CA SER A 23 12.53 -12.62 -10.06
C SER A 23 12.97 -11.22 -10.47
N ASP A 24 12.26 -10.20 -9.99
CA ASP A 24 12.56 -8.79 -10.21
C ASP A 24 13.23 -8.15 -8.97
N VAL A 25 13.54 -8.93 -7.93
CA VAL A 25 14.05 -8.42 -6.64
C VAL A 25 15.57 -8.29 -6.57
N GLY A 26 16.31 -8.87 -7.52
CA GLY A 26 17.78 -8.91 -7.50
C GLY A 26 18.33 -9.62 -6.26
N ASN A 27 19.32 -9.00 -5.61
CA ASN A 27 19.78 -9.47 -4.29
C ASN A 27 18.74 -9.12 -3.22
N LEU A 28 18.04 -10.14 -2.70
CA LEU A 28 17.09 -9.99 -1.61
C LEU A 28 17.79 -10.26 -0.27
N GLU A 29 18.22 -9.18 0.37
CA GLU A 29 18.90 -9.24 1.66
C GLU A 29 17.91 -9.49 2.82
N PRO A 30 18.35 -10.18 3.89
CA PRO A 30 17.60 -10.25 5.14
C PRO A 30 17.29 -8.84 5.69
N ALA A 31 16.01 -8.56 5.96
CA ALA A 31 15.58 -7.24 6.40
C ALA A 31 14.34 -7.31 7.31
N ASP A 32 14.13 -6.23 8.07
CA ASP A 32 12.89 -5.96 8.79
C ASP A 32 12.05 -5.00 7.97
N TYR A 33 10.78 -5.33 7.77
CA TYR A 33 9.84 -4.54 6.97
C TYR A 33 8.83 -3.85 7.88
N TYR A 34 8.66 -2.55 7.65
CA TYR A 34 7.72 -1.66 8.32
C TYR A 34 6.60 -1.26 7.34
N PRO A 35 5.47 -0.70 7.82
CA PRO A 35 4.45 -0.15 6.92
C PRO A 35 5.08 0.85 5.97
N ASP A 36 4.55 0.95 4.75
CA ASP A 36 5.03 1.84 3.68
C ASP A 36 6.34 1.40 3.01
N TYR A 37 7.03 0.35 3.51
CA TYR A 37 8.30 -0.10 2.93
C TYR A 37 8.08 -1.01 1.71
N PRO A 38 9.03 -1.06 0.75
CA PRO A 38 9.01 -2.04 -0.33
C PRO A 38 9.35 -3.44 0.21
N ALA A 39 8.34 -4.27 0.33
CA ALA A 39 8.39 -5.63 0.86
C ALA A 39 8.37 -6.69 -0.27
N PRO A 40 9.10 -7.81 -0.15
CA PRO A 40 9.07 -8.88 -1.14
C PRO A 40 7.73 -9.61 -1.12
N ILE A 41 7.14 -9.81 -2.30
CA ILE A 41 5.93 -10.59 -2.52
C ILE A 41 6.09 -11.49 -3.74
N VAL A 42 5.38 -12.61 -3.75
CA VAL A 42 5.12 -13.38 -4.97
C VAL A 42 3.72 -13.01 -5.44
N ARG A 43 3.59 -12.55 -6.69
CA ARG A 43 2.30 -12.17 -7.28
C ARG A 43 2.15 -12.70 -8.70
N HIS A 44 0.92 -12.72 -9.19
CA HIS A 44 0.66 -12.98 -10.60
C HIS A 44 1.20 -11.85 -11.49
N ASP A 45 1.78 -12.22 -12.63
CA ASP A 45 2.42 -11.29 -13.58
C ASP A 45 1.49 -10.81 -14.71
N GLY A 46 0.21 -11.19 -14.68
CA GLY A 46 -0.80 -10.85 -15.68
C GLY A 46 -0.83 -11.78 -16.90
N ALA A 47 0.26 -12.53 -17.16
CA ALA A 47 0.34 -13.56 -18.21
C ALA A 47 0.02 -14.97 -17.69
N GLY A 48 -0.41 -15.08 -16.43
CA GLY A 48 -0.70 -16.35 -15.75
C GLY A 48 0.49 -16.94 -14.99
N GLY A 49 1.67 -16.33 -15.06
CA GLY A 49 2.85 -16.72 -14.31
C GLY A 49 2.91 -16.08 -12.91
N LEU A 50 3.86 -16.55 -12.11
CA LEU A 50 4.24 -15.94 -10.84
C LEU A 50 5.56 -15.19 -10.96
N VAL A 51 5.63 -14.03 -10.31
CA VAL A 51 6.84 -13.21 -10.22
C VAL A 51 7.12 -12.85 -8.77
N LEU A 52 8.38 -13.05 -8.35
CA LEU A 52 8.91 -12.50 -7.11
C LEU A 52 9.32 -11.05 -7.35
N THR A 53 8.71 -10.11 -6.63
CA THR A 53 8.96 -8.67 -6.79
C THR A 53 8.88 -7.95 -5.45
N LYS A 54 9.18 -6.64 -5.41
CA LYS A 54 8.93 -5.78 -4.24
C LYS A 54 7.69 -4.93 -4.48
N ALA A 55 6.85 -4.81 -3.46
CA ALA A 55 5.69 -3.92 -3.47
C ALA A 55 5.61 -3.14 -2.15
N ARG A 56 5.03 -1.93 -2.20
CA ARG A 56 4.77 -1.12 -1.01
C ARG A 56 3.88 -1.91 -0.05
N TRP A 57 4.30 -2.07 1.21
CA TRP A 57 3.46 -2.68 2.24
C TRP A 57 2.42 -1.68 2.76
N GLY A 58 1.34 -1.57 2.01
CA GLY A 58 0.20 -0.70 2.31
C GLY A 58 -0.74 -0.67 1.12
N LEU A 59 -1.83 -1.43 1.19
CA LEU A 59 -2.89 -1.40 0.18
C LEU A 59 -3.61 -0.05 0.19
N THR A 60 -4.27 0.32 -0.90
CA THR A 60 -5.03 1.57 -0.96
C THR A 60 -6.08 1.63 0.13
N SER A 61 -6.14 2.78 0.82
CA SER A 61 -7.20 3.03 1.79
C SER A 61 -8.56 3.15 1.09
N SER A 62 -9.64 2.86 1.81
CA SER A 62 -10.98 3.00 1.24
C SER A 62 -11.27 4.45 0.84
N ARG A 63 -12.05 4.62 -0.24
CA ARG A 63 -12.47 5.94 -0.72
C ARG A 63 -13.13 6.79 0.37
N LYS A 64 -13.88 6.15 1.27
CA LYS A 64 -14.51 6.82 2.41
C LYS A 64 -13.47 7.43 3.37
N VAL A 65 -12.43 6.68 3.71
CA VAL A 65 -11.37 7.17 4.61
C VAL A 65 -10.63 8.36 4.01
N ILE A 66 -10.31 8.28 2.72
CA ILE A 66 -9.65 9.37 1.99
C ILE A 66 -10.54 10.61 1.95
N LEU A 67 -11.85 10.45 1.68
CA LEU A 67 -12.81 11.55 1.72
C LEU A 67 -12.91 12.19 3.11
N ASP A 68 -13.05 11.39 4.16
CA ASP A 68 -13.16 11.87 5.53
C ASP A 68 -11.90 12.65 5.96
N ASN A 69 -10.71 12.23 5.53
CA ASN A 69 -9.45 12.93 5.79
C ASN A 69 -9.34 14.25 5.02
N ALA A 70 -9.68 14.23 3.72
CA ALA A 70 -9.71 15.42 2.88
C ALA A 70 -10.68 16.48 3.43
N THR A 71 -11.86 16.07 3.91
CA THR A 71 -12.83 16.96 4.57
C THR A 71 -12.24 17.59 5.82
N LYS A 72 -11.63 16.80 6.73
CA LYS A 72 -10.97 17.35 7.93
C LYS A 72 -9.86 18.34 7.58
N ARG A 73 -9.10 18.08 6.51
CA ARG A 73 -8.04 18.96 6.03
C ARG A 73 -8.62 20.27 5.48
N ALA A 74 -9.67 20.18 4.66
CA ALA A 74 -10.37 21.35 4.14
C ALA A 74 -10.97 22.21 5.25
N ASP A 75 -11.59 21.60 6.26
CA ASP A 75 -12.16 22.32 7.40
C ASP A 75 -11.10 23.07 8.21
N LYS A 76 -9.91 22.47 8.39
CA LYS A 76 -8.77 23.16 9.00
C LYS A 76 -8.27 24.34 8.17
N LEU A 77 -8.38 24.28 6.84
CA LEU A 77 -8.01 25.41 5.97
C LEU A 77 -9.04 26.53 6.04
N ARG A 78 -10.33 26.18 6.04
CA ARG A 78 -11.44 27.14 6.25
C ARG A 78 -11.34 27.85 7.59
N ALA A 79 -11.03 27.11 8.66
CA ALA A 79 -10.81 27.68 9.99
C ALA A 79 -9.61 28.65 10.05
N LYS A 80 -8.66 28.54 9.12
CA LYS A 80 -7.54 29.47 8.95
C LYS A 80 -7.85 30.64 8.02
N GLY A 81 -9.11 30.81 7.62
CA GLY A 81 -9.56 31.89 6.74
C GLY A 81 -9.29 31.66 5.26
N ARG A 82 -8.92 30.44 4.84
CA ARG A 82 -8.75 30.11 3.42
C ARG A 82 -10.07 29.65 2.83
N GLU A 83 -10.44 30.22 1.69
CA GLU A 83 -11.60 29.78 0.94
C GLU A 83 -11.28 28.45 0.24
N VAL A 84 -12.18 27.47 0.40
CA VAL A 84 -12.06 26.15 -0.21
C VAL A 84 -13.39 25.86 -0.91
N ASP A 85 -13.44 26.25 -2.17
CA ASP A 85 -14.52 25.97 -3.11
C ASP A 85 -14.51 24.50 -3.57
N ALA A 86 -15.42 24.14 -4.47
CA ALA A 86 -15.59 22.78 -4.95
C ALA A 86 -14.36 22.26 -5.71
N ASP A 87 -13.73 23.10 -6.53
CA ASP A 87 -12.56 22.73 -7.33
C ASP A 87 -11.32 22.58 -6.44
N ALA A 88 -11.12 23.50 -5.50
CA ALA A 88 -10.07 23.40 -4.50
C ALA A 88 -10.25 22.16 -3.61
N PHE A 89 -11.49 21.80 -3.26
CA PHE A 89 -11.75 20.57 -2.52
C PHE A 89 -11.45 19.31 -3.34
N ALA A 90 -11.80 19.30 -4.63
CA ALA A 90 -11.49 18.18 -5.53
C ALA A 90 -9.97 17.96 -5.65
N GLU A 91 -9.20 19.04 -5.75
CA GLU A 91 -7.73 18.96 -5.77
C GLU A 91 -7.16 18.51 -4.42
N ILE A 92 -7.73 18.95 -3.29
CA ILE A 92 -7.35 18.42 -1.96
C ILE A 92 -7.60 16.92 -1.89
N LEU A 93 -8.78 16.46 -2.31
CA LEU A 93 -9.14 15.05 -2.27
C LEU A 93 -8.22 14.19 -3.14
N LYS A 94 -7.87 14.68 -4.34
CA LYS A 94 -6.94 14.03 -5.26
C LYS A 94 -5.52 13.93 -4.70
N MET A 95 -5.10 14.93 -3.93
CA MET A 95 -3.77 15.02 -3.34
C MET A 95 -3.71 14.54 -1.87
N GLU A 96 -4.81 13.99 -1.35
CA GLU A 96 -4.86 13.57 0.05
C GLU A 96 -3.89 12.41 0.28
N PRO A 97 -2.94 12.52 1.23
CA PRO A 97 -1.95 11.48 1.47
C PRO A 97 -2.60 10.16 1.92
N ASP A 98 -2.20 9.05 1.30
CA ASP A 98 -2.60 7.70 1.69
C ASP A 98 -1.42 6.93 2.28
N GLY A 99 -1.46 6.70 3.61
CA GLY A 99 -0.49 5.87 4.33
C GLY A 99 -0.65 4.36 4.06
N GLY A 100 -1.75 3.96 3.43
CA GLY A 100 -2.07 2.59 3.09
C GLY A 100 -2.57 1.74 4.26
N THR A 101 -3.14 0.58 3.92
CA THR A 101 -3.65 -0.43 4.87
C THR A 101 -2.79 -1.67 4.82
N THR A 102 -2.14 -2.02 5.94
CA THR A 102 -1.24 -3.18 6.03
C THR A 102 -1.95 -4.51 6.31
N ASN A 103 -3.13 -4.46 6.93
CA ASN A 103 -3.85 -5.65 7.40
C ASN A 103 -5.35 -5.53 7.04
N VAL A 104 -5.81 -6.39 6.13
CA VAL A 104 -7.22 -6.52 5.78
C VAL A 104 -7.88 -7.51 6.74
N ARG A 105 -8.89 -7.05 7.49
CA ARG A 105 -9.61 -7.89 8.46
C ARG A 105 -11.06 -8.12 8.11
N ASN A 106 -11.73 -7.06 7.67
CA ASN A 106 -13.12 -7.15 7.24
C ASN A 106 -13.15 -7.54 5.76
N THR A 107 -13.15 -8.84 5.48
CA THR A 107 -13.21 -9.39 4.12
C THR A 107 -14.59 -9.25 3.46
N ALA A 108 -15.61 -8.81 4.20
CA ALA A 108 -16.94 -8.53 3.66
C ALA A 108 -17.09 -7.09 3.15
N SER A 109 -16.11 -6.23 3.38
CA SER A 109 -16.11 -4.86 2.85
C SER A 109 -15.90 -4.87 1.35
N ALA A 110 -16.82 -4.26 0.59
CA ALA A 110 -16.76 -4.15 -0.87
C ALA A 110 -15.52 -3.42 -1.44
N HIS A 111 -14.72 -2.78 -0.58
CA HIS A 111 -13.44 -2.18 -0.97
C HIS A 111 -12.34 -3.21 -1.27
N TRP A 112 -12.38 -4.38 -0.61
CA TRP A 112 -11.38 -5.45 -0.79
C TRP A 112 -11.88 -6.48 -1.79
#